data_AF-A0A7C2VQX5-F1
#
_entry.id   AF-A0A7C2VQX5-F1
#
_cell.length_a   1.000
_cell.length_b   1.000
_cell.length_c   1.000
_cell.angle_alpha   90.00
_cell.angle_beta   90.00
_cell.angle_gamma   90.00
#
_symmetry.space_group_name_H-M   'P 1'
#
loop_
_entity.id
_entity.type
_entity.pdbx_description
1 polymer ?
#
loop_
_entity_poly.entity_id
_entity_poly.type
_entity_poly.pdbx_seq_one_letter_code
_entity_poly.pdbx_strand_id
1 'polypeptide(L)'
;MAQRSYPQPILVTRSPKHHFFGYYDKSPWDATGRYMLALEVDFMDRPPTPQDKAVVGLIDLEEDYRWRPLAETYAWNWQQGTMLQWLPSEPERKVIFNAREKDRFISVI
;
A
#
# COMPACT_ATOMS: atom_id res chain seq x y z
N MET A 1 -28.79 -21.38 -19.58
CA MET A 1 -27.45 -20.85 -19.27
C MET A 1 -27.45 -20.45 -17.81
N ALA A 2 -26.53 -20.96 -16.98
CA ALA A 2 -26.48 -20.60 -15.56
C ALA A 2 -25.98 -19.16 -15.42
N GLN A 3 -26.71 -18.33 -14.69
CA GLN A 3 -26.33 -16.95 -14.41
C GLN A 3 -25.15 -16.96 -13.43
N ARG A 4 -23.97 -16.55 -13.90
CA ARG A 4 -22.79 -16.38 -13.02
C ARG A 4 -23.09 -15.29 -12.00
N SER A 5 -23.12 -15.65 -10.72
CA SER A 5 -23.10 -14.70 -9.62
C SER A 5 -21.64 -14.35 -9.33
N TYR A 6 -21.29 -13.07 -9.42
CA TYR A 6 -19.98 -12.57 -8.99
C TYR A 6 -20.05 -12.17 -7.52
N PRO A 7 -18.95 -12.29 -6.76
CA PRO A 7 -18.89 -11.72 -5.43
C PRO A 7 -19.13 -10.21 -5.50
N GLN A 8 -19.84 -9.68 -4.49
CA GLN A 8 -20.02 -8.23 -4.38
C GLN A 8 -18.67 -7.58 -4.05
N PRO A 9 -18.30 -6.47 -4.71
CA PRO A 9 -17.10 -5.73 -4.38
C PRO A 9 -17.21 -5.17 -2.95
N ILE A 10 -16.11 -5.23 -2.22
CA ILE A 10 -16.02 -4.74 -0.84
C ILE A 10 -15.18 -3.47 -0.85
N LEU A 11 -15.68 -2.41 -0.22
CA LEU A 11 -14.92 -1.18 -0.01
C LEU A 11 -13.95 -1.38 1.15
N VAL A 12 -12.66 -1.26 0.88
CA VAL A 12 -11.57 -1.50 1.85
C VAL A 12 -10.81 -0.23 2.26
N THR A 13 -11.14 0.91 1.65
CA THR A 13 -10.50 2.21 1.90
C THR A 13 -11.57 3.29 2.08
N ARG A 14 -11.26 4.35 2.81
CA ARG A 14 -12.22 5.42 3.12
C ARG A 14 -11.66 6.79 2.73
N SER A 15 -12.55 7.70 2.34
CA SER A 15 -12.26 9.12 2.12
C SER A 15 -11.90 9.79 3.46
N PRO A 16 -11.25 10.97 3.47
CA PRO A 16 -10.99 11.89 2.35
C PRO A 16 -9.75 11.59 1.51
N LYS A 17 -8.85 10.71 1.97
CA LYS A 17 -7.56 10.49 1.33
C LYS A 17 -7.58 9.39 0.28
N HIS A 18 -6.54 9.36 -0.55
CA HIS A 18 -6.42 8.42 -1.66
C HIS A 18 -5.50 7.26 -1.29
N HIS A 19 -5.89 6.05 -1.67
CA HIS A 19 -5.15 4.83 -1.36
C HIS A 19 -4.81 4.07 -2.64
N PHE A 20 -3.59 3.57 -2.75
CA PHE A 20 -3.09 2.77 -3.89
C PHE A 20 -1.95 1.85 -3.45
N PHE A 21 -1.53 0.87 -4.24
CA PHE A 21 -0.43 -0.04 -3.86
C PHE A 21 0.78 0.02 -4.81
N GLY A 22 0.57 0.25 -6.11
CA GLY A 22 1.59 0.19 -7.16
C GLY A 22 1.27 -0.92 -8.19
N TYR A 23 2.16 -1.14 -9.15
CA TYR A 23 1.96 -2.08 -10.27
C TYR A 23 2.31 -3.56 -9.95
N TYR A 24 1.91 -4.42 -10.89
CA TYR A 24 1.47 -5.82 -10.80
C TYR A 24 2.44 -6.92 -10.33
N ASP A 25 3.65 -6.63 -9.84
CA ASP A 25 4.62 -7.68 -9.50
C ASP A 25 4.55 -8.15 -8.04
N LYS A 26 3.88 -7.39 -7.16
CA LYS A 26 3.81 -7.64 -5.72
C LYS A 26 2.37 -7.90 -5.29
N SER A 27 2.18 -8.86 -4.38
CA SER A 27 0.89 -9.05 -3.72
C SER A 27 0.71 -8.00 -2.62
N PRO A 28 -0.43 -7.28 -2.56
CA PRO A 28 -0.74 -6.42 -1.43
C PRO A 28 -1.17 -7.23 -0.21
N TRP A 29 -1.68 -8.46 -0.38
CA TRP A 29 -2.05 -9.33 0.74
C TRP A 29 -0.84 -9.99 1.37
N ASP A 30 -0.87 -10.03 2.70
CA ASP A 30 0.02 -10.84 3.50
C ASP A 30 -0.30 -12.34 3.32
N ALA A 31 0.55 -13.22 3.83
CA ALA A 31 0.37 -14.67 3.69
C ALA A 31 -0.88 -15.21 4.42
N THR A 32 -1.41 -14.49 5.43
CA THR A 32 -2.63 -14.90 6.14
C THR A 32 -3.91 -14.46 5.41
N GLY A 33 -3.80 -13.46 4.54
CA GLY A 33 -4.93 -12.83 3.88
C GLY A 33 -5.71 -11.84 4.75
N ARG A 34 -5.24 -11.53 5.96
CA ARG A 34 -5.85 -10.55 6.87
C ARG A 34 -5.43 -9.12 6.56
N TYR A 35 -4.17 -8.90 6.21
CA TYR A 35 -3.61 -7.57 6.03
C TYR A 35 -3.38 -7.28 4.56
N MET A 36 -3.83 -6.11 4.12
CA MET A 36 -3.57 -5.62 2.77
C MET A 36 -2.73 -4.35 2.83
N LEU A 37 -1.59 -4.34 2.16
CA LEU A 37 -0.72 -3.17 2.06
C LEU A 37 -1.29 -2.12 1.13
N ALA A 38 -1.09 -0.86 1.49
CA ALA A 38 -1.35 0.29 0.63
C ALA A 38 -0.45 1.48 1.01
N LEU A 39 -0.42 2.44 0.11
CA LEU A 39 0.07 3.79 0.27
C LEU A 39 -1.14 4.73 0.38
N GLU A 40 -1.09 5.67 1.32
CA GLU A 40 -2.07 6.76 1.46
C GLU A 40 -1.41 8.10 1.09
N VAL A 41 -2.11 8.90 0.28
CA VAL A 41 -1.65 10.20 -0.23
C VAL A 41 -2.79 11.22 -0.24
N ASP A 42 -2.44 12.50 -0.18
CA ASP A 42 -3.39 13.60 -0.06
C ASP A 42 -3.92 14.12 -1.43
N PHE A 43 -3.39 13.62 -2.55
CA PHE A 43 -3.78 14.03 -3.91
C PHE A 43 -3.72 12.85 -4.89
N MET A 44 -4.30 12.98 -6.09
CA MET A 44 -4.25 11.95 -7.14
C MET A 44 -4.25 12.49 -8.57
N ASP A 45 -4.14 13.80 -8.75
CA ASP A 45 -4.43 14.52 -9.99
C ASP A 45 -3.18 15.14 -10.66
N ARG A 46 -1.98 14.80 -10.17
CA ARG A 46 -0.69 15.26 -10.71
C ARG A 46 0.45 14.29 -10.42
N PRO A 47 1.61 14.41 -11.10
CA PRO A 47 2.82 13.72 -10.69
C PRO A 47 3.30 14.17 -9.28
N PRO A 48 3.89 13.26 -8.48
CA PRO A 48 4.51 13.63 -7.21
C PRO A 48 5.80 14.40 -7.43
N THR A 49 6.05 15.33 -6.52
CA THR A 49 7.31 16.06 -6.33
C THR A 49 8.13 15.38 -5.23
N PRO A 50 9.41 15.73 -5.08
CA PRO A 50 10.21 15.21 -3.97
C PRO A 50 9.71 15.62 -2.58
N GLN A 51 8.79 16.58 -2.46
CA GLN A 51 8.21 17.02 -1.18
C GLN A 51 6.90 16.32 -0.86
N ASP A 52 6.36 15.54 -1.81
CA ASP A 52 5.12 14.83 -1.59
C ASP A 52 5.35 13.55 -0.80
N LYS A 53 4.65 13.47 0.32
CA LYS A 53 4.68 12.33 1.21
C LYS A 53 3.66 11.28 0.76
N ALA A 54 4.05 10.02 0.86
CA ALA A 54 3.12 8.89 0.96
C ALA A 54 3.25 8.25 2.35
N VAL A 55 2.14 7.76 2.89
CA VAL A 55 2.12 6.96 4.11
C VAL A 55 2.04 5.49 3.72
N VAL A 56 3.04 4.71 4.09
CA VAL A 56 3.01 3.24 4.02
C VAL A 56 2.14 2.74 5.16
N GLY A 57 1.18 1.87 4.85
CA GLY A 57 0.31 1.30 5.86
C GLY A 57 -0.32 -0.01 5.43
N LEU A 58 -1.17 -0.52 6.30
CA LEU A 58 -1.94 -1.72 6.07
C LEU A 58 -3.42 -1.49 6.38
N ILE A 59 -4.28 -2.22 5.69
CA ILE A 59 -5.72 -2.30 5.93
C ILE A 59 -5.96 -3.63 6.63
N ASP A 60 -6.54 -3.59 7.82
CA ASP A 60 -6.93 -4.78 8.59
C ASP A 60 -8.32 -5.26 8.14
N LEU A 61 -8.36 -6.31 7.33
CA LEU A 61 -9.61 -6.84 6.75
C LEU A 61 -10.52 -7.50 7.79
N GLU A 62 -10.00 -7.82 8.99
CA GLU A 62 -10.76 -8.40 10.10
C GLU A 62 -11.21 -7.35 11.13
N GLU A 63 -10.75 -6.10 11.02
CA GLU A 63 -11.12 -5.01 11.93
C GLU A 63 -11.79 -3.85 11.14
N ASP A 64 -12.96 -4.12 10.55
CA ASP A 64 -13.76 -3.13 9.80
C ASP A 64 -12.95 -2.33 8.74
N TYR A 65 -12.01 -3.02 8.08
CA TYR A 65 -11.12 -2.43 7.07
C TYR A 65 -10.35 -1.22 7.61
N ARG A 66 -9.93 -1.30 8.88
CA ARG A 66 -9.21 -0.22 9.56
C ARG A 66 -7.86 0.03 8.92
N TRP A 67 -7.62 1.27 8.52
CA TRP A 67 -6.31 1.76 8.11
C TRP A 67 -5.36 1.85 9.32
N ARG A 68 -4.16 1.29 9.18
CA ARG A 68 -3.07 1.38 10.15
C ARG A 68 -1.82 1.95 9.47
N PRO A 69 -1.45 3.20 9.75
CA PRO A 69 -0.21 3.77 9.23
C PRO A 69 1.00 3.09 9.89
N LEU A 70 2.03 2.80 9.10
CA LEU A 70 3.27 2.17 9.54
C LEU A 70 4.46 3.15 9.47
N ALA A 71 4.60 3.86 8.34
CA ALA A 71 5.72 4.75 8.10
C ALA A 71 5.40 5.83 7.06
N GLU A 72 6.22 6.86 7.00
CA GLU A 72 6.17 7.90 5.97
C GLU A 72 7.34 7.77 5.00
N THR A 73 7.13 8.12 3.73
CA THR A 73 8.18 8.10 2.72
C THR A 73 7.97 9.17 1.65
N TYR A 74 9.08 9.67 1.13
CA TYR A 74 9.16 10.61 0.00
C TYR A 74 9.72 9.96 -1.27
N ALA A 75 9.98 8.65 -1.23
CA ALA A 75 10.56 7.88 -2.35
C ALA A 75 9.47 7.05 -3.04
N TRP A 76 8.62 7.70 -3.83
CA TRP A 76 7.53 7.02 -4.51
C TRP A 76 7.17 7.63 -5.87
N ASN A 77 6.47 6.83 -6.69
CA ASN A 77 5.75 7.30 -7.87
C ASN A 77 4.46 6.50 -8.05
N TRP A 78 3.56 6.94 -8.94
CA TRP A 78 2.27 6.27 -9.14
C TRP A 78 2.37 4.84 -9.66
N GLN A 79 3.36 4.56 -10.50
CA GLN A 79 3.50 3.27 -11.15
C GLN A 79 4.08 2.22 -10.19
N GLN A 80 5.17 2.54 -9.50
CA GLN A 80 5.90 1.58 -8.66
C GLN A 80 5.56 1.69 -7.17
N GLY A 81 4.78 2.71 -6.77
CA GLY A 81 4.66 3.06 -5.37
C GLY A 81 6.04 3.30 -4.79
N THR A 82 6.36 2.60 -3.70
CA THR A 82 7.66 2.62 -3.02
C THR A 82 8.42 1.31 -3.21
N MET A 83 8.07 0.49 -4.21
CA MET A 83 8.46 -0.93 -4.29
C MET A 83 8.00 -1.75 -3.07
N LEU A 84 6.89 -1.33 -2.46
CA LEU A 84 6.30 -1.92 -1.25
C LEU A 84 5.92 -3.39 -1.45
N GLN A 85 6.42 -4.26 -0.58
CA GLN A 85 6.06 -5.68 -0.55
C GLN A 85 6.17 -6.26 0.85
N TRP A 86 5.46 -7.36 1.08
CA TRP A 86 5.76 -8.30 2.15
C TRP A 86 7.14 -8.93 1.92
N LEU A 87 7.93 -9.05 2.98
CA LEU A 87 9.23 -9.70 2.91
C LEU A 87 9.03 -11.22 2.78
N PRO A 88 9.51 -11.89 1.72
CA PRO A 88 9.23 -13.31 1.51
C PRO A 88 9.69 -14.25 2.62
N SER A 89 10.68 -13.85 3.42
CA SER A 89 11.15 -14.62 4.58
C SER A 89 10.20 -14.56 5.78
N GLU A 90 9.38 -13.51 5.89
CA GLU A 90 8.41 -13.29 6.98
C GLU A 90 7.13 -12.62 6.43
N PRO A 91 6.39 -13.27 5.51
CA PRO A 91 5.35 -12.64 4.66
C PRO A 91 4.04 -12.30 5.40
N GLU A 92 3.99 -12.56 6.70
CA GLU A 92 2.88 -12.27 7.62
C GLU A 92 3.24 -11.19 8.65
N ARG A 93 4.51 -10.74 8.68
CA ARG A 93 5.03 -9.90 9.77
C ARG A 93 5.91 -8.73 9.32
N LYS A 94 6.64 -8.87 8.22
CA LYS A 94 7.58 -7.84 7.77
C LYS A 94 7.25 -7.35 6.38
N VAL A 95 7.44 -6.06 6.19
CA VAL A 95 7.32 -5.38 4.90
C VAL A 95 8.66 -4.77 4.55
N ILE A 96 8.87 -4.48 3.27
CA ILE A 96 10.03 -3.70 2.82
C ILE A 96 9.55 -2.65 1.82
N PHE A 97 10.09 -1.44 1.94
CA PHE A 97 9.77 -0.34 1.04
C PHE A 97 10.96 0.61 0.89
N ASN A 98 10.96 1.38 -0.19
CA ASN A 98 11.94 2.42 -0.44
C ASN A 98 11.57 3.70 0.30
N ALA A 99 12.57 4.29 0.94
CA ALA A 99 12.50 5.60 1.55
C ALA A 99 13.63 6.51 1.08
N ARG A 100 13.53 7.79 1.40
CA ARG A 100 14.58 8.77 1.17
C ARG A 100 14.96 9.43 2.48
N GLU A 101 16.22 9.31 2.85
CA GLU A 101 16.80 10.01 3.99
C GLU A 101 17.79 11.04 3.46
N LYS A 102 17.47 12.33 3.63
CA LYS A 102 18.22 13.45 3.04
C LYS A 102 18.37 13.24 1.52
N ASP A 103 19.61 13.11 1.04
CA ASP A 103 19.95 12.94 -0.38
C ASP A 103 20.22 11.47 -0.75
N ARG A 104 19.84 10.51 0.10
CA ARG A 104 20.08 9.07 -0.12
C ARG A 104 18.78 8.28 -0.18
N PHE A 105 18.69 7.39 -1.16
CA PHE A 105 17.67 6.35 -1.19
C PHE A 105 18.09 5.17 -0.31
N ILE A 106 17.15 4.67 0.47
CA ILE A 106 17.33 3.54 1.39
C ILE A 106 16.15 2.58 1.25
N SER A 107 16.32 1.37 1.77
CA SER A 107 15.20 0.46 2.02
C SER A 107 14.97 0.34 3.53
N VAL A 108 13.70 0.29 3.92
CA VAL A 108 13.27 0.15 5.32
C VAL A 108 12.50 -1.16 5.43
N ILE A 109 12.78 -1.92 6.49
CA ILE A 109 12.08 -3.15 6.88
C ILE A 109 11.38 -2.93 8.21
#